data_AF-A0A959UDQ6-F1
#
_entry.id   AF-A0A959UDQ6-F1
#
_cell.length_a   1.000
_cell.length_b   1.000
_cell.length_c   1.000
_cell.angle_alpha   90.00
_cell.angle_beta   90.00
_cell.angle_gamma   90.00
#
_symmetry.space_group_name_H-M   'P 1'
#
loop_
_entity.id
_entity.type
_entity.pdbx_description
1 polymer ?
#
loop_
_entity_poly.entity_id
_entity_poly.type
_entity_poly.pdbx_seq_one_letter_code
_entity_poly.pdbx_strand_id
1 'polypeptide(L)'
;AMVYPSLYEGFGFPVTEAMACGARCLVAKNSSLTEVGGEAALYFNENDEDELCNRMVEVAESASLRDEMKQRSLSQADKFNWEKYAAEFVDILENNF
;
A
#
# COMPACT_ATOMS: atom_id res chain seq x y z
N ALA A 1 -10.72 -1.95 7.22
CA ALA A 1 -9.83 -1.84 6.05
C ALA A 1 -9.84 -0.39 5.57
N MET A 2 -8.81 0.06 4.88
CA MET A 2 -8.77 1.33 4.18
C MET A 2 -9.08 1.07 2.70
N VAL A 3 -9.98 1.85 2.11
CA VAL A 3 -10.41 1.71 0.71
C VAL A 3 -10.01 2.98 -0.03
N TYR A 4 -9.30 2.83 -1.14
CA TYR A 4 -8.69 3.94 -1.85
C TYR A 4 -8.90 3.84 -3.37
N PRO A 5 -10.06 4.30 -3.86
CA PRO A 5 -10.45 4.25 -5.27
C PRO A 5 -9.92 5.47 -6.05
N SER A 6 -8.68 5.90 -5.80
CA SER A 6 -8.14 7.05 -6.51
C SER A 6 -7.90 6.71 -7.99
N LEU A 7 -8.29 7.60 -8.90
CA LEU A 7 -8.03 7.45 -10.33
C LEU A 7 -6.60 7.83 -10.70
N TYR A 8 -5.92 8.58 -9.82
CA TYR A 8 -4.55 9.00 -10.02
C TYR A 8 -3.94 9.41 -8.68
N GLU A 9 -2.69 9.03 -8.48
CA GLU A 9 -1.89 9.51 -7.37
C GLU A 9 -0.44 9.75 -7.80
N GLY A 10 0.20 10.69 -7.12
CA GLY A 10 1.61 11.02 -7.32
C GLY A 10 2.47 9.95 -6.67
N PHE A 11 2.58 9.99 -5.35
CA PHE A 11 3.34 8.99 -4.59
C PHE A 11 2.46 7.87 -4.02
N GLY A 12 1.29 8.19 -3.46
CA GLY A 12 0.46 7.21 -2.73
C GLY A 12 0.66 7.20 -1.22
N PHE A 13 0.99 8.35 -0.60
CA PHE A 13 1.14 8.48 0.85
C PHE A 13 -0.04 7.94 1.67
N PRO A 14 -1.32 8.15 1.27
CA PRO A 14 -2.44 7.59 2.03
C PRO A 14 -2.37 6.07 2.17
N VAL A 15 -1.78 5.36 1.18
CA VAL A 15 -1.60 3.92 1.21
C VAL A 15 -0.45 3.53 2.13
N THR A 16 0.72 4.18 2.03
CA THR A 16 1.86 3.87 2.92
C THR A 16 1.53 4.14 4.39
N GLU A 17 0.86 5.26 4.70
CA GLU A 17 0.46 5.63 6.07
C GLU A 17 -0.54 4.64 6.65
N ALA A 18 -1.54 4.23 5.86
CA ALA A 18 -2.50 3.20 6.26
C ALA A 18 -1.79 1.86 6.51
N MET A 19 -0.84 1.49 5.64
CA MET A 19 -0.06 0.26 5.80
C MET A 19 0.84 0.29 7.04
N ALA A 20 1.45 1.43 7.38
CA ALA A 20 2.23 1.62 8.59
C ALA A 20 1.39 1.45 9.87
N CYS A 21 0.08 1.73 9.80
CA CYS A 21 -0.87 1.45 10.87
C CYS A 21 -1.34 -0.02 10.90
N GLY A 22 -0.84 -0.87 10.00
CA GLY A 22 -1.27 -2.26 9.81
C GLY A 22 -2.67 -2.38 9.20
N ALA A 23 -3.14 -1.34 8.48
CA ALA A 23 -4.42 -1.40 7.80
C ALA A 23 -4.36 -2.35 6.59
N ARG A 24 -5.49 -3.00 6.31
CA ARG A 24 -5.69 -3.74 5.06
C ARG A 24 -6.10 -2.72 4.01
N CYS A 25 -5.31 -2.58 2.95
CA CYS A 25 -5.55 -1.57 1.93
C CYS A 25 -6.17 -2.24 0.70
N LEU A 26 -7.36 -1.76 0.32
CA LEU A 26 -7.98 -2.05 -0.97
C LEU A 26 -7.73 -0.83 -1.84
N VAL A 27 -7.04 -1.00 -2.97
CA VAL A 27 -6.46 0.11 -3.72
C VAL A 27 -6.76 -0.03 -5.21
N ALA A 28 -7.09 1.06 -5.88
CA ALA A 28 -7.21 1.07 -7.34
C ALA A 28 -5.91 0.61 -8.02
N LYS A 29 -6.01 -0.15 -9.11
CA LYS A 29 -4.87 -0.75 -9.82
C LYS A 29 -4.27 0.19 -10.86
N ASN A 30 -3.84 1.38 -10.44
CA ASN A 30 -3.26 2.39 -11.32
C ASN A 30 -2.06 3.13 -10.69
N SER A 31 -1.40 3.95 -11.51
CA SER A 31 -0.33 4.88 -11.09
C SER A 31 0.73 4.26 -10.15
N SER A 32 1.28 5.07 -9.24
CA SER A 32 2.18 4.69 -8.15
C SER A 32 1.56 3.76 -7.10
N LEU A 33 0.24 3.57 -7.11
CA LEU A 33 -0.45 2.77 -6.11
C LEU A 33 -0.07 1.29 -6.16
N THR A 34 0.23 0.78 -7.36
CA THR A 34 0.70 -0.61 -7.54
C THR A 34 2.12 -0.81 -7.02
N GLU A 35 2.96 0.21 -7.09
CA GLU A 35 4.33 0.19 -6.56
C GLU A 35 4.32 0.31 -5.03
N VAL A 36 3.58 1.29 -4.50
CA VAL A 36 3.45 1.52 -3.07
C VAL A 36 2.74 0.38 -2.36
N GLY A 37 1.62 -0.09 -2.91
CA GLY A 37 0.85 -1.18 -2.32
C GLY A 37 1.54 -2.54 -2.42
N GLY A 38 2.42 -2.73 -3.42
CA GLY A 38 3.13 -3.99 -3.66
C GLY A 38 2.21 -5.21 -3.60
N GLU A 39 2.68 -6.29 -2.97
CA GLU A 39 1.90 -7.52 -2.75
C GLU A 39 1.07 -7.48 -1.45
N ALA A 40 1.08 -6.35 -0.72
CA ALA A 40 0.37 -6.18 0.54
C ALA A 40 -1.07 -5.67 0.35
N ALA A 41 -1.31 -4.90 -0.72
CA ALA A 41 -2.63 -4.40 -1.06
C ALA A 41 -3.45 -5.45 -1.83
N LEU A 42 -4.78 -5.37 -1.67
CA LEU A 42 -5.72 -5.97 -2.61
C LEU A 42 -6.12 -4.93 -3.65
N TYR A 43 -6.00 -5.29 -4.91
CA TYR A 43 -6.30 -4.38 -6.01
C TYR A 43 -7.68 -4.63 -6.60
N PHE A 44 -8.26 -3.56 -7.12
CA PHE A 44 -9.45 -3.57 -7.96
C PHE A 44 -9.26 -2.62 -9.14
N ASN A 45 -9.96 -2.86 -10.24
CA ASN A 45 -10.04 -1.94 -11.36
C ASN A 45 -10.86 -0.71 -10.95
N GLU A 46 -10.30 0.48 -11.14
CA GLU A 46 -10.94 1.75 -10.75
C GLU A 46 -12.29 2.04 -11.42
N ASN A 47 -12.60 1.36 -12.53
CA ASN A 47 -13.86 1.48 -13.25
C ASN A 47 -14.82 0.29 -12.99
N ASP A 48 -14.52 -0.56 -12.01
CA ASP A 48 -15.30 -1.75 -11.66
C ASP A 48 -15.75 -1.71 -10.20
N GLU A 49 -16.95 -1.16 -9.99
CA GLU A 49 -17.57 -1.04 -8.66
C GLU A 49 -17.90 -2.42 -8.05
N ASP A 50 -18.24 -3.40 -8.89
CA ASP A 50 -18.56 -4.76 -8.47
C ASP A 50 -17.31 -5.47 -7.96
N GLU A 51 -16.16 -5.31 -8.63
CA GLU A 51 -14.88 -5.84 -8.15
C GLU A 51 -14.52 -5.23 -6.79
N LEU A 52 -14.66 -3.92 -6.62
CA LEU A 52 -14.42 -3.28 -5.32
C LEU A 52 -15.33 -3.85 -4.23
N CYS A 53 -16.63 -3.98 -4.50
CA CYS A 53 -17.58 -4.56 -3.54
C CYS A 53 -17.18 -5.99 -3.15
N ASN A 54 -16.81 -6.82 -4.13
CA ASN A 54 -16.37 -8.19 -3.90
C ASN A 54 -15.10 -8.25 -3.02
N ARG A 55 -14.13 -7.36 -3.26
CA ARG A 55 -12.93 -7.25 -2.40
C ARG A 55 -13.26 -6.83 -0.97
N MET A 56 -14.20 -5.91 -0.80
CA MET A 56 -14.65 -5.47 0.53
C MET A 56 -15.29 -6.63 1.30
N VAL A 57 -16.12 -7.44 0.64
CA VAL A 57 -16.73 -8.65 1.21
C VAL A 57 -15.66 -9.69 1.55
N GLU A 58 -14.73 -9.97 0.63
CA GLU A 58 -13.62 -10.91 0.83
C GLU A 58 -12.84 -10.60 2.12
N VAL A 59 -12.49 -9.33 2.32
CA VAL A 59 -11.78 -8.87 3.52
C VAL A 59 -12.66 -8.88 4.77
N ALA A 60 -13.97 -8.59 4.64
CA ALA A 60 -14.89 -8.61 5.77
C ALA A 60 -15.13 -10.04 6.30
N GLU A 61 -15.16 -11.04 5.43
CA GLU A 61 -15.52 -12.41 5.78
C GLU A 61 -14.29 -13.27 6.15
N SER A 62 -13.12 -13.00 5.59
CA SER A 62 -11.92 -13.82 5.82
C SER A 62 -11.00 -13.28 6.91
N ALA A 63 -11.04 -13.90 8.10
CA ALA A 63 -10.15 -13.55 9.21
C ALA A 63 -8.68 -13.85 8.90
N SER A 64 -8.38 -14.98 8.25
CA SER A 64 -7.03 -15.36 7.87
C SER A 64 -6.42 -14.37 6.88
N LEU A 65 -7.17 -13.98 5.85
CA LEU A 65 -6.74 -12.98 4.88
C LEU A 65 -6.45 -11.65 5.57
N ARG A 66 -7.32 -11.23 6.50
CA ARG A 66 -7.09 -10.02 7.28
C ARG A 66 -5.78 -10.09 8.05
N ASP A 67 -5.48 -11.19 8.72
CA ASP A 67 -4.26 -11.30 9.52
C ASP A 67 -3.00 -11.32 8.64
N GLU A 68 -3.06 -12.03 7.52
CA GLU A 68 -2.01 -12.04 6.49
C GLU A 68 -1.73 -10.63 5.95
N MET A 69 -2.78 -9.94 5.49
CA MET A 69 -2.66 -8.58 4.96
C MET A 69 -2.09 -7.61 5.99
N LYS A 70 -2.47 -7.73 7.28
CA LYS A 70 -1.91 -6.87 8.33
C LYS A 70 -0.39 -7.01 8.41
N GLN A 71 0.13 -8.23 8.40
CA GLN A 71 1.58 -8.47 8.46
C GLN A 71 2.28 -7.95 7.21
N ARG A 72 1.69 -8.19 6.04
CA ARG A 72 2.22 -7.69 4.76
C ARG A 72 2.22 -6.18 4.68
N SER A 73 1.16 -5.51 5.14
CA SER A 73 1.08 -4.05 5.19
C SER A 73 2.21 -3.45 6.02
N LEU A 74 2.44 -3.97 7.23
CA LEU A 74 3.53 -3.49 8.07
C LEU A 74 4.88 -3.68 7.40
N SER A 75 5.13 -4.85 6.79
CA SER A 75 6.38 -5.12 6.08
C SER A 75 6.56 -4.28 4.81
N GLN A 76 5.48 -3.96 4.10
CA GLN A 76 5.53 -3.13 2.90
C GLN A 76 5.79 -1.67 3.26
N ALA A 77 5.15 -1.14 4.30
CA ALA A 77 5.37 0.21 4.78
C ALA A 77 6.81 0.46 5.23
N ASP A 78 7.46 -0.54 5.83
CA ASP A 78 8.86 -0.45 6.30
C ASP A 78 9.87 -0.19 5.17
N LYS A 79 9.49 -0.49 3.91
CA LYS A 79 10.31 -0.15 2.72
C LYS A 79 10.35 1.36 2.45
N PHE A 80 9.37 2.12 2.95
CA PHE A 80 9.22 3.56 2.73
C PHE A 80 9.57 4.36 4.00
N ASN A 81 10.59 3.90 4.74
CA ASN A 81 11.08 4.57 5.94
C ASN A 81 11.92 5.81 5.60
N TRP A 82 11.54 6.96 6.15
CA TRP A 82 12.18 8.25 5.87
C TRP A 82 13.60 8.36 6.44
N GLU A 83 13.85 7.82 7.64
CA GLU A 83 15.17 7.86 8.25
C GLU A 83 16.20 7.08 7.42
N LYS A 84 15.80 5.90 6.93
CA LYS A 84 16.61 5.06 6.03
C LYS A 84 16.87 5.79 4.72
N TYR A 85 15.83 6.34 4.10
CA TYR A 85 15.97 7.09 2.86
C TYR A 85 16.94 8.27 3.02
N ALA A 86 16.80 9.05 4.09
CA ALA A 86 17.67 10.18 4.37
C ALA A 86 19.14 9.75 4.56
N ALA A 87 19.38 8.66 5.29
CA ALA A 87 20.73 8.13 5.51
C ALA A 87 21.38 7.66 4.21
N GLU A 88 20.65 6.91 3.38
CA GLU A 88 21.13 6.45 2.06
C GLU A 88 21.39 7.63 1.12
N PHE A 89 20.52 8.64 1.14
CA PHE A 89 20.69 9.83 0.30
C PHE A 89 21.95 10.63 0.69
N VAL A 90 22.20 10.81 1.99
CA VAL A 90 23.42 11.48 2.48
C VAL A 90 24.68 10.69 2.07
N ASP A 91 24.68 9.37 2.24
CA ASP A 91 25.81 8.51 1.85
C ASP A 91 26.15 8.65 0.35
N ILE A 92 25.13 8.72 -0.51
CA ILE A 92 25.35 8.94 -1.95
C ILE A 92 26.05 10.28 -2.21
N LEU A 93 25.63 11.35 -1.53
CA LEU A 93 26.23 12.67 -1.72
C LEU A 93 27.65 12.77 -1.17
N GLU A 94 27.96 12.04 -0.08
CA GLU A 94 29.27 12.09 0.56
C GLU A 94 30.30 11.13 -0.05
N ASN A 95 29.85 9.97 -0.55
CA ASN A 95 30.74 8.86 -0.92
C ASN A 95 30.61 8.37 -2.37
N ASN A 96 29.58 8.78 -3.13
CA ASN A 96 29.32 8.25 -4.48
C ASN A 96 29.20 9.33 -5.59
N PHE A 97 29.49 10.59 -5.25
CA PHE A 97 29.75 11.68 -6.20
C PHE A 97 31.23 12.10 -6.11
#